data_AF-A0A8X8ZFG8-F1
#
_entry.id   AF-A0A8X8ZFG8-F1
#
_cell.length_a   1.000
_cell.length_b   1.000
_cell.length_c   1.000
_cell.angle_alpha   90.00
_cell.angle_beta   90.00
_cell.angle_gamma   90.00
#
_symmetry.space_group_name_H-M   'P 1'
#
loop_
_entity.id
_entity.type
_entity.pdbx_description
1 polymer ?
#
loop_
_entity_poly.entity_id
_entity_poly.type
_entity_poly.pdbx_seq_one_letter_code
_entity_poly.pdbx_strand_id
1 'polypeptide(L)'
;MSYGNVIVSAQGKQPLVSFGVISDVQYADIPDGRSFLGVPRYYRHSLLVLQRAVQSWNEKKVKFVINFGDIIDGFCPKEKSLSATKKVVGEFSNFSGNVYHMIGNHCLYNLPRQKLLPLLNIDGHAYYDFSPVPEVRFVVLDGYDISAIGWPEDHPNRLKAIDILKQKNPNVDKNSPEGLVGPPRRFVQFNGAVGEEQMEWLDRVLQDATKLNQRVVVCSHLPLDPRATSFAALLWNYEEVMEVIHRYSCVKPWSALLERMHLARLISSTTACSWLAQTEWEIKKWIGVSCSSMSHENGIVTAQEKKPLVSFGVIADVQYADIPDGHSFLGVPRYYRHSLLVLQRAVQSWNEKKVNFAINFGDTIDGFCPKEHSLAAIQRVIDEFGAFDGPVHHMIGNHCLYNLSREKLLPLLNIASQNSRAYYDFSPIPEVRFVVLDGYDISAIGWPQDHPNTIKAVNFLKKRNPNSDKNSPNGLVGLERRFLMFNGAVGEEQMEWLDNVLEEATKLNQNVVVCCHLPLDPGASSIESLLWNYDDVMEVIHRYNCVKVCLGGHDHRGGHSVDSRGVHHRVLEAALECPSGTNAFGSIDIFHDRLLLSGADRMESQEMVFCS
;
A
#
# COMPACT_ATOMS: atom_id res chain seq x y z
N MET A 1 23.44 -32.67 -36.63
CA MET A 1 23.87 -31.43 -37.34
C MET A 1 22.80 -30.38 -37.11
N SER A 2 23.23 -29.14 -36.89
CA SER A 2 22.53 -28.06 -36.19
C SER A 2 21.18 -27.67 -36.79
N TYR A 3 20.13 -27.64 -35.97
CA TYR A 3 18.94 -26.83 -36.25
C TYR A 3 19.17 -25.43 -35.67
N GLY A 4 19.29 -24.46 -36.58
CA GLY A 4 19.43 -23.04 -36.24
C GLY A 4 18.12 -22.46 -35.71
N ASN A 5 18.24 -21.67 -34.64
CA ASN A 5 17.16 -20.88 -34.08
C ASN A 5 16.73 -19.80 -35.08
N VAL A 6 15.53 -19.94 -35.66
CA VAL A 6 14.81 -18.84 -36.30
C VAL A 6 13.86 -18.28 -35.26
N ILE A 7 14.23 -17.15 -34.68
CA ILE A 7 13.39 -16.35 -33.79
C ILE A 7 12.41 -15.58 -34.68
N VAL A 8 11.13 -15.93 -34.65
CA VAL A 8 10.05 -15.10 -35.22
C VAL A 8 9.58 -14.17 -34.10
N SER A 9 9.96 -12.89 -34.20
CA SER A 9 9.61 -11.83 -33.26
C SER A 9 8.15 -11.41 -33.40
N ALA A 10 7.37 -11.49 -32.33
CA ALA A 10 6.08 -10.79 -32.23
C ALA A 10 6.33 -9.28 -32.07
N GLN A 11 5.80 -8.46 -32.98
CA GLN A 11 5.90 -7.00 -32.92
C GLN A 11 5.14 -6.45 -31.69
N GLY A 12 5.87 -6.19 -30.59
CA GLY A 12 5.36 -5.48 -29.42
C GLY A 12 5.08 -4.01 -29.75
N LYS A 13 3.96 -3.46 -29.26
CA LYS A 13 3.73 -2.02 -29.36
C LYS A 13 4.77 -1.28 -28.53
N GLN A 14 5.51 -0.39 -29.18
CA GLN A 14 6.55 0.43 -28.57
C GLN A 14 5.95 1.36 -27.50
N PRO A 15 6.64 1.59 -26.37
CA PRO A 15 6.24 2.60 -25.40
C PRO A 15 6.17 3.97 -26.09
N LEU A 16 5.14 4.77 -25.78
CA LEU A 16 5.00 6.13 -26.34
C LEU A 16 6.21 7.00 -26.02
N VAL A 17 6.73 6.86 -24.80
CA VAL A 17 8.01 7.43 -24.39
C VAL A 17 8.59 6.61 -23.24
N SER A 18 9.91 6.43 -23.23
CA SER A 18 10.67 5.87 -22.11
C SER A 18 11.66 6.90 -21.63
N PHE A 19 11.81 7.06 -20.32
CA PHE A 19 12.73 8.04 -19.73
C PHE A 19 13.36 7.49 -18.44
N GLY A 20 14.57 7.95 -18.13
CA GLY A 20 15.25 7.65 -16.87
C GLY A 20 14.81 8.59 -15.74
N VAL A 21 14.89 8.12 -14.49
CA VAL A 21 14.61 8.94 -13.31
C VAL A 21 15.67 8.69 -12.23
N ILE A 22 16.07 9.76 -11.55
CA ILE A 22 16.93 9.70 -10.36
C ILE A 22 16.58 10.85 -9.41
N SER A 23 16.81 10.65 -8.11
CA SER A 23 16.61 11.66 -7.08
C SER A 23 17.78 11.62 -6.10
N ASP A 24 18.07 12.76 -5.48
CA ASP A 24 18.96 12.87 -4.32
C ASP A 24 20.32 12.21 -4.51
N VAL A 25 21.00 12.52 -5.61
CA VAL A 25 22.39 12.05 -5.82
C VAL A 25 23.26 12.47 -4.65
N GLN A 26 23.05 13.67 -4.10
CA GLN A 26 23.67 14.18 -2.87
C GLN A 26 25.18 13.85 -2.80
N TYR A 27 25.90 14.11 -3.89
CA TYR A 27 27.33 13.85 -3.94
C TYR A 27 28.08 14.82 -3.03
N ALA A 28 29.05 14.32 -2.29
CA ALA A 28 30.08 15.13 -1.66
C ALA A 28 31.36 14.31 -1.50
N ASP A 29 32.51 14.96 -1.69
CA ASP A 29 33.81 14.32 -1.50
C ASP A 29 34.23 14.30 -0.01
N ILE A 30 33.41 13.66 0.80
CA ILE A 30 33.58 13.50 2.25
C ILE A 30 33.35 12.04 2.63
N PRO A 31 33.85 11.57 3.80
CA PRO A 31 33.53 10.24 4.30
C PRO A 31 32.03 10.05 4.48
N ASP A 32 31.58 8.80 4.34
CA ASP A 32 30.18 8.43 4.56
C ASP A 32 29.70 8.88 5.94
N GLY A 33 28.43 9.28 6.00
CA GLY A 33 27.85 9.89 7.19
C GLY A 33 26.47 9.34 7.51
N ARG A 34 25.74 10.08 8.33
CA ARG A 34 24.36 9.77 8.69
C ARG A 34 23.51 11.02 8.65
N SER A 35 22.22 10.86 8.33
CA SER A 35 21.22 11.92 8.49
C SER A 35 20.97 12.22 9.97
N PHE A 36 20.22 13.28 10.27
CA PHE A 36 19.74 13.58 11.62
C PHE A 36 18.96 12.41 12.25
N LEU A 37 18.25 11.63 11.43
CA LEU A 37 17.52 10.43 11.85
C LEU A 37 18.39 9.16 11.89
N GLY A 38 19.71 9.30 11.70
CA GLY A 38 20.66 8.19 11.75
C GLY A 38 20.77 7.37 10.46
N VAL A 39 20.09 7.76 9.38
CA VAL A 39 20.10 7.02 8.09
C VAL A 39 21.45 7.17 7.40
N PRO A 40 22.14 6.08 6.99
CA PRO A 40 23.43 6.16 6.30
C PRO A 40 23.38 7.03 5.03
N ARG A 41 24.42 7.83 4.80
CA ARG A 41 24.62 8.64 3.59
C ARG A 41 25.97 8.30 2.96
N TYR A 42 25.94 7.78 1.73
CA TYR A 42 27.13 7.31 1.00
C TYR A 42 27.60 8.34 -0.04
N TYR A 43 28.16 9.45 0.44
CA TYR A 43 28.36 10.66 -0.38
C TYR A 43 29.25 10.47 -1.60
N ARG A 44 30.33 9.69 -1.50
CA ARG A 44 31.21 9.43 -2.66
C ARG A 44 30.63 8.38 -3.59
N HIS A 45 29.99 7.37 -3.01
CA HIS A 45 29.44 6.24 -3.74
C HIS A 45 28.27 6.67 -4.64
N SER A 46 27.55 7.72 -4.27
CA SER A 46 26.41 8.19 -5.06
C SER A 46 26.80 8.63 -6.49
N LEU A 47 28.02 9.11 -6.71
CA LEU A 47 28.52 9.40 -8.06
C LEU A 47 28.67 8.13 -8.90
N LEU A 48 29.12 7.04 -8.30
CA LEU A 48 29.22 5.75 -8.98
C LEU A 48 27.83 5.18 -9.30
N VAL A 49 26.85 5.41 -8.43
CA VAL A 49 25.44 5.06 -8.70
C VAL A 49 24.92 5.86 -9.91
N LEU A 50 25.20 7.16 -9.98
CA LEU A 50 24.84 7.99 -11.14
C LEU A 50 25.51 7.50 -12.42
N GLN A 51 26.80 7.18 -12.39
CA GLN A 51 27.53 6.64 -13.56
C GLN A 51 26.88 5.36 -14.09
N ARG A 52 26.51 4.43 -13.20
CA ARG A 52 25.80 3.19 -13.57
C ARG A 52 24.41 3.47 -14.13
N ALA A 53 23.70 4.44 -13.56
CA ALA A 53 22.39 4.84 -14.06
C ALA A 53 22.49 5.40 -15.49
N VAL A 54 23.42 6.32 -15.73
CA VAL A 54 23.69 6.90 -17.05
C VAL A 54 24.05 5.83 -18.07
N GLN A 55 24.93 4.90 -17.71
CA GLN A 55 25.25 3.76 -18.56
C GLN A 55 23.98 2.96 -18.92
N SER A 56 23.17 2.58 -17.93
CA SER A 56 21.95 1.80 -18.16
C SER A 56 20.92 2.55 -19.02
N TRP A 57 20.78 3.85 -18.84
CA TRP A 57 19.87 4.68 -19.65
C TRP A 57 20.30 4.76 -21.11
N ASN A 58 21.61 4.87 -21.37
CA ASN A 58 22.17 4.82 -22.72
C ASN A 58 21.95 3.44 -23.36
N GLU A 59 22.23 2.36 -22.64
CA GLU A 59 22.01 0.98 -23.11
C GLU A 59 20.54 0.72 -23.46
N LYS A 60 19.62 1.21 -22.62
CA LYS A 60 18.17 1.11 -22.81
C LYS A 60 17.61 2.13 -23.81
N LYS A 61 18.43 3.06 -24.31
CA LYS A 61 18.06 4.13 -25.25
C LYS A 61 16.81 4.90 -24.80
N VAL A 62 16.74 5.25 -23.53
CA VAL A 62 15.64 6.09 -23.03
C VAL A 62 15.71 7.46 -23.68
N LYS A 63 14.56 8.10 -23.92
CA LYS A 63 14.44 9.34 -24.70
C LYS A 63 15.00 10.56 -23.97
N PHE A 64 14.85 10.60 -22.65
CA PHE A 64 15.37 11.65 -21.78
C PHE A 64 15.52 11.13 -20.35
N VAL A 65 16.08 11.94 -19.46
CA VAL A 65 16.21 11.67 -18.02
C VAL A 65 15.61 12.83 -17.23
N ILE A 66 14.96 12.52 -16.10
CA ILE A 66 14.56 13.51 -15.10
C ILE A 66 15.38 13.28 -13.83
N ASN A 67 16.01 14.33 -13.36
CA ASN A 67 16.67 14.39 -12.05
C ASN A 67 15.83 15.26 -11.11
N PHE A 68 15.34 14.67 -10.02
CA PHE A 68 14.45 15.28 -9.04
C PHE A 68 15.15 16.21 -8.03
N GLY A 69 16.42 16.53 -8.26
CA GLY A 69 17.15 17.55 -7.51
C GLY A 69 18.16 16.95 -6.54
N ASP A 70 18.66 17.80 -5.64
CA ASP A 70 19.64 17.43 -4.63
C ASP A 70 20.87 16.71 -5.19
N ILE A 71 21.51 17.30 -6.21
CA ILE A 71 22.67 16.68 -6.86
C ILE A 71 23.93 16.67 -6.00
N ILE A 72 24.07 17.66 -5.10
CA ILE A 72 25.22 17.81 -4.19
C ILE A 72 24.69 17.87 -2.78
N ASP A 73 25.35 17.23 -1.83
CA ASP A 73 24.93 17.26 -0.43
C ASP A 73 25.24 18.63 0.23
N GLY A 74 24.49 18.99 1.26
CA GLY A 74 24.62 20.26 1.99
C GLY A 74 25.88 20.33 2.83
N PHE A 75 26.43 19.16 3.20
CA PHE A 75 27.72 18.99 3.86
C PHE A 75 28.91 19.09 2.89
N CYS A 76 28.68 19.25 1.59
CA CYS A 76 29.75 19.57 0.65
C CYS A 76 30.46 20.86 1.11
N PRO A 77 31.80 20.85 1.25
CA PRO A 77 32.55 22.06 1.58
C PRO A 77 32.25 23.18 0.58
N LYS A 78 31.95 24.39 1.06
CA LYS A 78 31.38 25.47 0.24
C LYS A 78 32.31 25.92 -0.89
N GLU A 79 33.62 25.87 -0.64
CA GLU A 79 34.66 26.13 -1.63
C GLU A 79 34.71 25.07 -2.73
N LYS A 80 34.21 23.85 -2.46
CA LYS A 80 34.14 22.74 -3.43
C LYS A 80 32.79 22.64 -4.12
N SER A 81 31.73 23.27 -3.64
CA SER A 81 30.36 23.17 -4.17
C SER A 81 30.31 23.32 -5.69
N LEU A 82 30.95 24.34 -6.27
CA LEU A 82 30.97 24.55 -7.73
C LEU A 82 31.64 23.39 -8.48
N SER A 83 32.78 22.90 -7.98
CA SER A 83 33.50 21.79 -8.60
C SER A 83 32.74 20.47 -8.47
N ALA A 84 32.10 20.22 -7.32
CA ALA A 84 31.26 19.06 -7.10
C ALA A 84 30.02 19.09 -8.00
N THR A 85 29.38 20.26 -8.16
CA THR A 85 28.27 20.44 -9.11
C THR A 85 28.69 20.12 -10.53
N LYS A 86 29.78 20.71 -11.00
CA LYS A 86 30.32 20.43 -12.34
C LYS A 86 30.66 18.95 -12.53
N LYS A 87 31.15 18.28 -11.48
CA LYS A 87 31.45 16.85 -11.52
C LYS A 87 30.18 16.02 -11.74
N VAL A 88 29.14 16.24 -10.94
CA VAL A 88 27.87 15.50 -11.06
C VAL A 88 27.16 15.80 -12.38
N VAL A 89 27.11 17.07 -12.79
CA VAL A 89 26.57 17.48 -14.11
C VAL A 89 27.39 16.89 -15.26
N GLY A 90 28.71 16.79 -15.10
CA GLY A 90 29.59 16.13 -16.06
C GLY A 90 29.22 14.66 -16.28
N GLU A 91 28.79 13.95 -15.24
CA GLU A 91 28.30 12.57 -15.39
C GLU A 91 26.98 12.49 -16.14
N PHE A 92 26.04 13.42 -15.88
CA PHE A 92 24.81 13.52 -16.66
C PHE A 92 25.10 13.83 -18.14
N SER A 93 26.17 14.54 -18.45
CA SER A 93 26.58 14.85 -19.84
C SER A 93 27.04 13.62 -20.62
N ASN A 94 27.30 12.49 -19.94
CA ASN A 94 27.57 11.22 -20.60
C ASN A 94 26.27 10.51 -21.09
N PHE A 95 25.09 10.99 -20.70
CA PHE A 95 23.83 10.52 -21.26
C PHE A 95 23.59 11.12 -22.65
N SER A 96 23.17 10.29 -23.60
CA SER A 96 23.03 10.66 -25.01
C SER A 96 21.78 11.49 -25.35
N GLY A 97 20.82 11.59 -24.42
CA GLY A 97 19.60 12.38 -24.57
C GLY A 97 19.54 13.60 -23.65
N ASN A 98 18.37 14.24 -23.61
CA ASN A 98 18.15 15.40 -22.75
C ASN A 98 18.06 15.01 -21.27
N VAL A 99 18.64 15.83 -20.39
CA VAL A 99 18.47 15.71 -18.94
C VAL A 99 17.71 16.92 -18.44
N TYR A 100 16.59 16.67 -17.79
CA TYR A 100 15.75 17.68 -17.17
C TYR A 100 16.01 17.68 -15.67
N HIS A 101 16.34 18.85 -15.14
CA HIS A 101 16.76 19.02 -13.76
C HIS A 101 15.70 19.76 -12.95
N MET A 102 15.50 19.30 -11.72
CA MET A 102 14.89 20.06 -10.64
C MET A 102 15.96 20.60 -9.70
N ILE A 103 15.61 21.64 -8.97
CA ILE A 103 16.41 22.12 -7.85
C ILE A 103 15.84 21.58 -6.53
N GLY A 104 16.73 21.15 -5.65
CA GLY A 104 16.40 20.73 -4.29
C GLY A 104 17.05 21.65 -3.25
N ASN A 105 16.69 21.48 -1.98
CA ASN A 105 17.25 22.28 -0.89
C ASN A 105 18.76 22.11 -0.77
N HIS A 106 19.30 20.90 -0.93
CA HIS A 106 20.73 20.68 -0.86
C HIS A 106 21.48 21.37 -1.99
N CYS A 107 20.88 21.51 -3.17
CA CYS A 107 21.45 22.34 -4.24
C CYS A 107 21.55 23.82 -3.81
N LEU A 108 20.49 24.34 -3.19
CA LEU A 108 20.39 25.74 -2.77
C LEU A 108 21.22 26.08 -1.53
N TYR A 109 21.57 25.09 -0.70
CA TYR A 109 22.59 25.27 0.35
C TYR A 109 23.98 25.52 -0.23
N ASN A 110 24.23 25.08 -1.45
CA ASN A 110 25.56 25.04 -2.05
C ASN A 110 25.81 26.17 -3.04
N LEU A 111 24.84 26.45 -3.92
CA LEU A 111 24.99 27.46 -4.96
C LEU A 111 23.72 28.34 -5.05
N PRO A 112 23.88 29.66 -5.23
CA PRO A 112 22.74 30.53 -5.52
C PRO A 112 22.16 30.20 -6.89
N ARG A 113 20.86 30.47 -7.07
CA ARG A 113 20.11 30.20 -8.31
C ARG A 113 20.85 30.69 -9.57
N GLN A 114 21.38 31.91 -9.54
CA GLN A 114 22.12 32.52 -10.67
C GLN A 114 23.34 31.70 -11.13
N LYS A 115 23.96 30.92 -10.24
CA LYS A 115 25.07 30.01 -10.58
C LYS A 115 24.60 28.60 -10.87
N LEU A 116 23.56 28.14 -10.16
CA LEU A 116 23.06 26.77 -10.26
C LEU A 116 22.31 26.52 -11.56
N LEU A 117 21.36 27.39 -11.94
CA LEU A 117 20.49 27.15 -13.10
C LEU A 117 21.27 27.03 -14.43
N PRO A 118 22.28 27.88 -14.72
CA PRO A 118 23.10 27.70 -15.92
C PRO A 118 23.89 26.39 -15.93
N LEU A 119 24.32 25.89 -14.77
CA LEU A 119 25.01 24.59 -14.67
C LEU A 119 24.07 23.42 -14.94
N LEU A 120 22.78 23.58 -14.66
CA LEU A 120 21.75 22.57 -14.91
C LEU A 120 21.08 22.72 -16.27
N ASN A 121 21.55 23.66 -17.10
CA ASN A 121 20.91 24.00 -18.38
C ASN A 121 19.42 24.32 -18.23
N ILE A 122 19.07 25.07 -17.17
CA ILE A 122 17.72 25.58 -16.92
C ILE A 122 17.71 27.06 -17.30
N ASP A 123 16.89 27.42 -18.29
CA ASP A 123 16.75 28.78 -18.78
C ASP A 123 15.63 29.52 -18.06
N GLY A 124 15.93 30.71 -17.53
CA GLY A 124 14.95 31.57 -16.87
C GLY A 124 14.57 31.08 -15.47
N HIS A 125 13.34 30.56 -15.33
CA HIS A 125 12.78 30.12 -14.05
C HIS A 125 13.06 28.63 -13.81
N ALA A 126 13.09 28.20 -12.55
CA ALA A 126 13.32 26.79 -12.20
C ALA A 126 12.07 25.91 -12.33
N TYR A 127 10.98 26.46 -12.87
CA TYR A 127 9.78 25.73 -13.29
C TYR A 127 9.60 25.88 -14.79
N TYR A 128 9.20 24.80 -15.45
CA TYR A 128 9.05 24.74 -16.90
C TYR A 128 8.21 23.53 -17.28
N ASP A 129 7.75 23.49 -18.53
CA ASP A 129 7.08 22.32 -19.09
C ASP A 129 7.72 21.92 -20.42
N PHE A 130 7.56 20.65 -20.79
CA PHE A 130 8.03 20.16 -22.08
C PHE A 130 7.19 18.96 -22.53
N SER A 131 7.13 18.75 -23.85
CA SER A 131 6.45 17.60 -24.45
C SER A 131 7.46 16.71 -25.16
N PRO A 132 7.89 15.58 -24.55
CA PRO A 132 8.79 14.66 -25.23
C PRO A 132 8.11 13.97 -26.40
N VAL A 133 6.77 13.88 -26.41
CA VAL A 133 5.92 13.45 -27.52
C VAL A 133 4.65 14.30 -27.53
N PRO A 134 3.96 14.46 -28.68
CA PRO A 134 2.77 15.31 -28.78
C PRO A 134 1.67 15.00 -27.75
N GLU A 135 1.54 13.74 -27.33
CA GLU A 135 0.47 13.27 -26.45
C GLU A 135 0.78 13.37 -24.95
N VAL A 136 2.01 13.76 -24.58
CA VAL A 136 2.46 13.79 -23.18
C VAL A 136 3.15 15.11 -22.89
N ARG A 137 2.79 15.76 -21.77
CA ARG A 137 3.44 16.96 -21.25
C ARG A 137 3.98 16.68 -19.85
N PHE A 138 5.21 17.05 -19.61
CA PHE A 138 5.81 17.08 -18.29
C PHE A 138 5.80 18.50 -17.77
N VAL A 139 5.42 18.68 -16.51
CA VAL A 139 5.40 19.95 -15.81
C VAL A 139 6.34 19.83 -14.62
N VAL A 140 7.38 20.66 -14.58
CA VAL A 140 8.36 20.69 -13.51
C VAL A 140 8.09 21.93 -12.64
N LEU A 141 7.86 21.70 -11.34
CA LEU A 141 7.61 22.75 -10.35
C LEU A 141 8.91 23.14 -9.63
N ASP A 142 9.03 24.43 -9.34
CA ASP A 142 9.98 24.97 -8.39
C ASP A 142 9.31 25.07 -7.01
N GLY A 143 9.46 24.01 -6.22
CA GLY A 143 8.98 23.98 -4.84
C GLY A 143 9.71 24.93 -3.88
N TYR A 144 10.77 25.61 -4.34
CA TYR A 144 11.55 26.56 -3.58
C TYR A 144 11.38 28.00 -4.06
N ASP A 145 10.36 28.27 -4.87
CA ASP A 145 10.04 29.60 -5.38
C ASP A 145 9.82 30.60 -4.23
N ILE A 146 8.95 30.26 -3.27
CA ILE A 146 8.89 30.89 -1.95
C ILE A 146 9.68 30.02 -0.96
N SER A 147 10.93 30.38 -0.69
CA SER A 147 11.75 29.66 0.30
C SER A 147 12.77 30.57 0.98
N ALA A 148 13.20 30.16 2.17
CA ALA A 148 14.20 30.88 2.96
C ALA A 148 15.64 30.68 2.44
N ILE A 149 15.82 29.85 1.40
CA ILE A 149 17.10 29.43 0.84
C ILE A 149 17.16 29.70 -0.67
N GLY A 150 18.37 29.75 -1.25
CA GLY A 150 18.55 29.89 -2.70
C GLY A 150 18.38 31.30 -3.29
N TRP A 151 17.66 32.19 -2.61
CA TRP A 151 17.47 33.60 -2.98
C TRP A 151 18.42 34.56 -2.22
N PRO A 152 18.78 35.73 -2.79
CA PRO A 152 19.42 36.82 -2.05
C PRO A 152 18.63 37.24 -0.81
N GLU A 153 19.31 37.79 0.21
CA GLU A 153 18.70 38.12 1.51
C GLU A 153 17.56 39.15 1.40
N ASP A 154 17.65 40.07 0.46
CA ASP A 154 16.69 41.13 0.17
C ASP A 154 15.60 40.72 -0.84
N HIS A 155 15.64 39.49 -1.35
CA HIS A 155 14.68 39.03 -2.35
C HIS A 155 13.26 38.91 -1.77
N PRO A 156 12.22 39.44 -2.44
CA PRO A 156 10.84 39.42 -1.93
C PRO A 156 10.34 38.03 -1.53
N ASN A 157 10.62 37.00 -2.34
CA ASN A 157 10.19 35.63 -2.04
C ASN A 157 10.88 35.06 -0.79
N ARG A 158 12.13 35.46 -0.52
CA ARG A 158 12.85 35.04 0.67
C ARG A 158 12.30 35.71 1.92
N LEU A 159 12.02 37.01 1.84
CA LEU A 159 11.40 37.76 2.93
C LEU A 159 10.02 37.16 3.27
N LYS A 160 9.19 36.89 2.25
CA LYS A 160 7.90 36.21 2.42
C LYS A 160 8.05 34.84 3.09
N ALA A 161 9.03 34.04 2.67
CA ALA A 161 9.28 32.73 3.26
C ALA A 161 9.74 32.80 4.72
N ILE A 162 10.60 33.78 5.06
CA ILE A 162 11.03 34.03 6.43
C ILE A 162 9.84 34.40 7.32
N ASP A 163 8.92 35.23 6.82
CA ASP A 163 7.73 35.62 7.58
C ASP A 163 6.76 34.45 7.78
N ILE A 164 6.57 33.59 6.76
CA ILE A 164 5.82 32.34 6.90
C ILE A 164 6.45 31.45 7.98
N LEU A 165 7.77 31.24 7.95
CA LEU A 165 8.46 30.41 8.94
C LEU A 165 8.38 31.00 10.35
N LYS A 166 8.48 32.33 10.51
CA LYS A 166 8.30 32.99 11.82
C LYS A 166 6.90 32.76 12.38
N GLN A 167 5.87 32.77 11.54
CA GLN A 167 4.48 32.58 11.95
C GLN A 167 4.12 31.12 12.19
N LYS A 168 4.61 30.20 11.35
CA LYS A 168 4.17 28.80 11.30
C LYS A 168 5.08 27.82 12.04
N ASN A 169 6.33 28.19 12.28
CA ASN A 169 7.29 27.36 13.01
C ASN A 169 7.78 28.11 14.27
N PRO A 170 7.37 27.69 15.49
CA PRO A 170 7.76 28.37 16.71
C PRO A 170 9.22 28.11 17.13
N ASN A 171 9.89 27.13 16.51
CA ASN A 171 11.23 26.70 16.92
C ASN A 171 12.28 27.77 16.61
N VAL A 172 13.34 27.81 17.43
CA VAL A 172 14.52 28.65 17.14
C VAL A 172 15.26 28.11 15.92
N ASP A 173 15.53 26.80 15.90
CA ASP A 173 15.98 26.12 14.70
C ASP A 173 14.79 25.88 13.76
N LYS A 174 14.73 26.66 12.68
CA LYS A 174 13.67 26.57 11.69
C LYS A 174 13.73 25.29 10.86
N ASN A 175 14.81 24.50 10.92
CA ASN A 175 14.83 23.16 10.34
C ASN A 175 14.16 22.12 11.23
N SER A 176 13.93 22.41 12.52
CA SER A 176 13.29 21.45 13.40
C SER A 176 11.77 21.44 13.21
N PRO A 177 11.16 20.26 12.93
CA PRO A 177 9.72 20.08 12.98
C PRO A 177 9.23 19.66 14.38
N GLU A 178 10.09 19.69 15.40
CA GLU A 178 9.74 19.30 16.77
C GLU A 178 8.62 20.20 17.33
N GLY A 179 7.69 19.63 18.11
CA GLY A 179 6.52 20.34 18.62
C GLY A 179 5.41 20.62 17.59
N LEU A 180 5.67 20.49 16.28
CA LEU A 180 4.65 20.55 15.24
C LEU A 180 4.00 19.18 15.05
N VAL A 181 2.67 19.13 14.93
CA VAL A 181 1.88 17.89 14.81
C VAL A 181 1.05 17.92 13.53
N GLY A 182 1.02 16.81 12.79
CA GLY A 182 0.24 16.67 11.56
C GLY A 182 0.76 17.52 10.38
N PRO A 183 -0.12 17.99 9.48
CA PRO A 183 0.26 18.78 8.31
C PRO A 183 1.15 20.00 8.57
N PRO A 184 1.03 20.74 9.70
CA PRO A 184 1.96 21.82 10.05
C PRO A 184 3.44 21.44 10.13
N ARG A 185 3.81 20.16 10.29
CA ARG A 185 5.22 19.72 10.32
C ARG A 185 6.02 20.10 9.07
N ARG A 186 5.33 20.40 7.97
CA ARG A 186 5.92 20.85 6.70
C ARG A 186 6.60 22.21 6.76
N PHE A 187 6.24 23.06 7.72
CA PHE A 187 6.76 24.42 7.83
C PHE A 187 8.15 24.44 8.45
N VAL A 188 9.13 23.92 7.71
CA VAL A 188 10.54 23.87 8.08
C VAL A 188 11.38 24.53 7.00
N GLN A 189 12.52 25.10 7.39
CA GLN A 189 13.38 25.93 6.54
C GLN A 189 13.95 25.18 5.34
N PHE A 190 14.06 23.86 5.43
CA PHE A 190 14.51 23.01 4.33
C PHE A 190 13.43 22.74 3.27
N ASN A 191 12.20 23.22 3.44
CA ASN A 191 11.11 23.15 2.46
C ASN A 191 10.82 24.55 1.87
N GLY A 192 9.77 24.65 1.05
CA GLY A 192 9.30 25.89 0.44
C GLY A 192 7.87 25.80 -0.07
N ALA A 193 7.44 26.80 -0.83
CA ALA A 193 6.14 26.92 -1.47
C ALA A 193 6.29 27.31 -2.96
N VAL A 194 5.26 27.00 -3.74
CA VAL A 194 5.08 27.51 -5.10
C VAL A 194 4.49 28.92 -5.04
N GLY A 195 5.09 29.89 -5.73
CA GLY A 195 4.64 31.28 -5.75
C GLY A 195 3.40 31.51 -6.62
N GLU A 196 2.76 32.67 -6.47
CA GLU A 196 1.52 33.01 -7.18
C GLU A 196 1.69 33.04 -8.70
N GLU A 197 2.76 33.65 -9.19
CA GLU A 197 3.10 33.66 -10.63
C GLU A 197 3.24 32.24 -11.20
N GLN A 198 3.88 31.34 -10.44
CA GLN A 198 4.04 29.94 -10.83
C GLN A 198 2.71 29.18 -10.75
N MET A 199 1.83 29.48 -9.78
CA MET A 199 0.48 28.90 -9.70
C MET A 199 -0.38 29.29 -10.91
N GLU A 200 -0.35 30.57 -11.31
CA GLU A 200 -1.05 31.03 -12.50
C GLU A 200 -0.48 30.42 -13.77
N TRP A 201 0.86 30.28 -13.84
CA TRP A 201 1.51 29.59 -14.94
C TRP A 201 1.10 28.11 -15.01
N LEU A 202 1.08 27.40 -13.87
CA LEU A 202 0.64 26.01 -13.80
C LEU A 202 -0.79 25.85 -14.31
N ASP A 203 -1.71 26.72 -13.87
CA ASP A 203 -3.10 26.73 -14.33
C ASP A 203 -3.19 26.88 -15.85
N ARG A 204 -2.49 27.85 -16.43
CA ARG A 204 -2.43 28.07 -17.89
C ARG A 204 -1.88 26.85 -18.63
N VAL A 205 -0.79 26.26 -18.14
CA VAL A 205 -0.16 25.08 -18.76
C VAL A 205 -1.09 23.87 -18.75
N LEU A 206 -1.80 23.62 -17.65
CA LEU A 206 -2.76 22.52 -17.55
C LEU A 206 -4.00 22.76 -18.40
N GLN A 207 -4.47 24.01 -18.48
CA GLN A 207 -5.56 24.40 -19.37
C GLN A 207 -5.18 24.14 -20.84
N ASP A 208 -3.98 24.53 -21.26
CA ASP A 208 -3.49 24.33 -22.62
C ASP A 208 -3.26 22.85 -22.93
N ALA A 209 -2.70 22.08 -21.99
CA ALA A 209 -2.56 20.63 -22.13
C ALA A 209 -3.92 19.94 -22.28
N THR A 210 -4.94 20.40 -21.55
CA THR A 210 -6.32 19.91 -21.67
C THR A 210 -6.89 20.22 -23.06
N LYS A 211 -6.74 21.45 -23.57
CA LYS A 211 -7.18 21.83 -24.93
C LYS A 211 -6.51 20.97 -26.00
N LEU A 212 -5.24 20.62 -25.80
CA LEU A 212 -4.44 19.80 -26.70
C LEU A 212 -4.61 18.28 -26.48
N ASN A 213 -5.50 17.86 -25.57
CA ASN A 213 -5.75 16.47 -25.21
C ASN A 213 -4.47 15.70 -24.81
N GLN A 214 -3.55 16.38 -24.12
CA GLN A 214 -2.30 15.79 -23.63
C GLN A 214 -2.50 15.13 -22.27
N ARG A 215 -1.72 14.09 -21.98
CA ARG A 215 -1.57 13.57 -20.61
C ARG A 215 -0.44 14.30 -19.91
N VAL A 216 -0.71 14.76 -18.70
CA VAL A 216 0.25 15.57 -17.95
C VAL A 216 0.88 14.76 -16.82
N VAL A 217 2.20 14.85 -16.70
CA VAL A 217 2.99 14.36 -15.56
C VAL A 217 3.53 15.57 -14.82
N VAL A 218 3.11 15.77 -13.57
CA VAL A 218 3.61 16.84 -12.71
C VAL A 218 4.77 16.30 -11.87
N CYS A 219 5.87 17.02 -11.83
CA CYS A 219 7.08 16.66 -11.12
C CYS A 219 7.49 17.78 -10.16
N SER A 220 7.79 17.41 -8.92
CA SER A 220 8.23 18.33 -7.87
C SER A 220 9.26 17.63 -6.99
N HIS A 221 10.30 18.36 -6.57
CA HIS A 221 11.25 17.87 -5.57
C HIS A 221 10.56 17.67 -4.21
N LEU A 222 9.72 18.63 -3.80
CA LEU A 222 8.92 18.52 -2.58
C LEU A 222 7.61 17.77 -2.89
N PRO A 223 7.29 16.68 -2.18
CA PRO A 223 6.05 15.94 -2.39
C PRO A 223 4.79 16.81 -2.20
N LEU A 224 3.77 16.52 -3.01
CA LEU A 224 2.49 17.23 -3.03
C LEU A 224 1.37 16.46 -2.32
N ASP A 225 1.54 15.16 -2.06
CA ASP A 225 0.51 14.30 -1.49
C ASP A 225 0.92 13.80 -0.08
N PRO A 226 0.17 14.12 0.98
CA PRO A 226 0.46 13.68 2.35
C PRO A 226 0.40 12.16 2.54
N ARG A 227 -0.21 11.41 1.61
CA ARG A 227 -0.24 9.93 1.65
C ARG A 227 1.07 9.31 1.16
N ALA A 228 1.88 10.06 0.41
CA ALA A 228 3.09 9.56 -0.23
C ALA A 228 4.38 9.85 0.56
N THR A 229 4.31 10.62 1.64
CA THR A 229 5.49 11.04 2.42
C THR A 229 5.12 11.41 3.86
N SER A 230 6.14 11.65 4.68
CA SER A 230 5.93 12.28 5.99
C SER A 230 5.50 13.74 5.85
N PHE A 231 4.67 14.24 6.76
CA PHE A 231 4.27 15.65 6.76
C PHE A 231 5.44 16.63 6.80
N ALA A 232 6.61 16.24 7.35
CA ALA A 232 7.78 17.10 7.44
C ALA A 232 8.45 17.38 6.09
N ALA A 233 8.17 16.60 5.04
CA ALA A 233 8.77 16.76 3.72
C ALA A 233 7.84 17.46 2.71
N LEU A 234 6.58 17.74 3.08
CA LEU A 234 5.60 18.28 2.15
C LEU A 234 5.91 19.73 1.74
N LEU A 235 5.52 20.08 0.51
CA LEU A 235 5.45 21.47 0.06
C LEU A 235 4.54 22.29 0.99
N TRP A 236 4.92 23.51 1.35
CA TRP A 236 4.17 24.34 2.31
C TRP A 236 2.73 24.63 1.88
N ASN A 237 2.51 24.88 0.59
CA ASN A 237 1.20 25.14 -0.01
C ASN A 237 0.78 24.00 -0.95
N TYR A 238 1.03 22.75 -0.55
CA TYR A 238 0.63 21.58 -1.35
C TYR A 238 -0.88 21.53 -1.59
N GLU A 239 -1.69 22.02 -0.66
CA GLU A 239 -3.15 22.01 -0.75
C GLU A 239 -3.60 22.86 -1.94
N GLU A 240 -3.07 24.07 -2.04
CA GLU A 240 -3.34 25.02 -3.12
C GLU A 240 -2.82 24.49 -4.47
N VAL A 241 -1.62 23.90 -4.51
CA VAL A 241 -1.08 23.27 -5.73
C VAL A 241 -1.98 22.12 -6.19
N MET A 242 -2.40 21.26 -5.27
CA MET A 242 -3.26 20.12 -5.58
C MET A 242 -4.66 20.55 -6.00
N GLU A 243 -5.21 21.63 -5.44
CA GLU A 243 -6.46 22.23 -5.90
C GLU A 243 -6.37 22.66 -7.37
N VAL A 244 -5.26 23.28 -7.79
CA VAL A 244 -5.04 23.61 -9.21
C VAL A 244 -4.93 22.37 -10.07
N ILE A 245 -4.17 21.37 -9.64
CA ILE A 245 -4.01 20.11 -10.38
C ILE A 245 -5.35 19.38 -10.56
N HIS A 246 -6.16 19.28 -9.49
CA HIS A 246 -7.42 18.56 -9.50
C HIS A 246 -8.51 19.21 -10.35
N ARG A 247 -8.35 20.47 -10.77
CA ARG A 247 -9.26 21.11 -11.73
C ARG A 247 -9.17 20.51 -13.14
N TYR A 248 -8.09 19.80 -13.47
CA TYR A 248 -7.82 19.33 -14.83
C TYR A 248 -7.68 17.81 -14.91
N SER A 249 -8.56 17.17 -15.69
CA SER A 249 -8.55 15.71 -15.92
C SER A 249 -7.35 15.21 -16.73
N CYS A 250 -6.61 16.13 -17.38
CA CYS A 250 -5.38 15.82 -18.10
C CYS A 250 -4.25 15.35 -17.17
N VAL A 251 -4.30 15.74 -15.89
CA VAL A 251 -3.45 15.19 -14.83
C VAL A 251 -4.24 14.07 -14.17
N LYS A 252 -3.84 12.81 -14.39
CA LYS A 252 -4.49 11.70 -13.68
C LYS A 252 -4.01 11.70 -12.22
N PRO A 253 -4.93 11.56 -11.24
CA PRO A 253 -4.55 11.46 -9.84
C PRO A 253 -3.53 10.32 -9.65
N TRP A 254 -2.50 10.56 -8.83
CA TRP A 254 -1.45 9.58 -8.55
C TRP A 254 -2.01 8.24 -8.01
N SER A 255 -3.21 8.23 -7.43
CA SER A 255 -3.94 7.02 -7.05
C SER A 255 -4.25 6.09 -8.24
N ALA A 256 -4.57 6.63 -9.42
CA ALA A 256 -4.81 5.86 -10.64
C ALA A 256 -3.52 5.34 -11.31
N LEU A 257 -2.35 5.81 -10.87
CA LEU A 257 -1.04 5.32 -11.31
C LEU A 257 -0.39 4.37 -10.28
N LEU A 258 -0.72 4.51 -8.99
CA LEU A 258 -0.28 3.63 -7.91
C LEU A 258 -0.83 2.20 -8.05
N GLU A 259 -2.08 2.02 -8.53
CA GLU A 259 -2.60 0.70 -8.96
C GLU A 259 -1.69 -0.01 -9.96
N ARG A 260 -0.90 0.75 -10.75
CA ARG A 260 0.01 0.23 -11.78
C ARG A 260 1.49 0.23 -11.38
N MET A 261 1.89 0.91 -10.30
CA MET A 261 3.29 1.02 -9.85
C MET A 261 3.57 0.36 -8.50
N HIS A 262 2.57 -0.04 -7.71
CA HIS A 262 2.79 -0.85 -6.50
C HIS A 262 3.39 -2.24 -6.80
N LEU A 263 3.24 -2.75 -8.02
CA LEU A 263 3.97 -3.92 -8.52
C LEU A 263 5.50 -3.72 -8.57
N ALA A 264 6.01 -2.48 -8.55
CA ALA A 264 7.43 -2.19 -8.81
C ALA A 264 8.23 -1.67 -7.59
N ARG A 265 7.61 -1.45 -6.42
CA ARG A 265 8.30 -0.81 -5.27
C ARG A 265 8.55 -1.69 -4.04
N LEU A 266 8.15 -2.96 -4.04
CA LEU A 266 8.49 -3.89 -2.95
C LEU A 266 9.83 -4.63 -3.14
N ILE A 267 10.76 -4.10 -3.95
CA ILE A 267 12.14 -4.61 -4.00
C ILE A 267 13.13 -3.45 -4.01
N SER A 268 13.50 -2.97 -2.82
CA SER A 268 14.83 -2.40 -2.60
C SER A 268 15.40 -2.83 -1.24
N SER A 269 15.91 -4.06 -1.18
CA SER A 269 17.32 -4.24 -0.82
C SER A 269 17.83 -5.60 -1.31
N THR A 270 18.98 -5.54 -1.98
CA THR A 270 19.91 -6.62 -2.34
C THR A 270 19.64 -7.54 -3.55
N THR A 271 20.69 -7.57 -4.39
CA THR A 271 21.09 -8.55 -5.43
C THR A 271 20.37 -8.58 -6.78
N ALA A 272 21.02 -7.96 -7.76
CA ALA A 272 20.79 -8.12 -9.19
C ALA A 272 21.36 -9.47 -9.67
N CYS A 273 20.50 -10.44 -9.99
CA CYS A 273 20.87 -11.57 -10.87
C CYS A 273 19.70 -12.33 -11.52
N SER A 274 18.43 -12.01 -11.25
CA SER A 274 17.27 -12.78 -11.77
C SER A 274 16.45 -12.09 -12.88
N TRP A 275 17.02 -11.10 -13.58
CA TRP A 275 16.26 -10.18 -14.43
C TRP A 275 15.94 -10.66 -15.87
N LEU A 276 16.42 -11.82 -16.34
CA LEU A 276 16.32 -12.20 -17.76
C LEU A 276 15.25 -13.25 -18.11
N ALA A 277 14.60 -13.89 -17.14
CA ALA A 277 13.66 -15.00 -17.42
C ALA A 277 12.17 -14.59 -17.38
N GLN A 278 11.83 -13.44 -16.81
CA GLN A 278 10.44 -13.07 -16.48
C GLN A 278 9.81 -12.07 -17.47
N THR A 279 10.63 -11.47 -18.34
CA THR A 279 10.20 -10.46 -19.33
C THR A 279 9.43 -11.05 -20.52
N GLU A 280 9.45 -12.37 -20.69
CA GLU A 280 8.88 -13.07 -21.85
C GLU A 280 7.40 -13.47 -21.68
N TRP A 281 6.84 -13.35 -20.47
CA TRP A 281 5.50 -13.85 -20.14
C TRP A 281 4.37 -12.81 -20.27
N GLU A 282 4.63 -11.55 -19.93
CA GLU A 282 3.61 -10.48 -19.81
C GLU A 282 3.10 -9.89 -21.15
N ILE A 283 3.73 -10.23 -22.27
CA ILE A 283 3.33 -9.75 -23.61
C ILE A 283 2.02 -10.40 -24.09
N LYS A 284 1.62 -11.55 -23.51
CA LYS A 284 0.50 -12.36 -24.03
C LYS A 284 -0.90 -11.88 -23.63
N LYS A 285 -1.04 -10.95 -22.68
CA LYS A 285 -2.35 -10.53 -22.12
C LYS A 285 -2.98 -9.29 -22.79
N TRP A 286 -2.29 -8.62 -23.72
CA TRP A 286 -2.70 -7.30 -24.25
C TRP A 286 -3.53 -7.34 -25.56
N ILE A 287 -3.79 -8.52 -26.13
CA ILE A 287 -4.52 -8.66 -27.40
C ILE A 287 -6.00 -9.02 -27.12
N GLY A 288 -6.85 -8.01 -27.01
CA GLY A 288 -8.31 -8.20 -26.90
C GLY A 288 -9.08 -6.97 -27.38
N VAL A 289 -9.40 -6.93 -28.68
CA VAL A 289 -10.44 -6.04 -29.22
C VAL A 289 -11.48 -6.89 -29.91
N SER A 290 -12.75 -6.69 -29.53
CA SER A 290 -13.91 -7.23 -30.22
C SER A 290 -14.11 -6.53 -31.56
N CYS A 291 -14.47 -7.26 -32.61
CA CYS A 291 -15.07 -6.66 -33.80
C CYS A 291 -16.02 -7.64 -34.50
N SER A 292 -17.21 -7.14 -34.80
CA SER A 292 -18.27 -7.77 -35.57
C SER A 292 -17.96 -7.83 -37.08
N SER A 293 -18.34 -8.95 -37.69
CA SER A 293 -18.68 -9.25 -39.11
C SER A 293 -17.79 -8.73 -40.26
N MET A 294 -17.10 -9.65 -40.98
CA MET A 294 -17.54 -10.22 -42.28
C MET A 294 -16.51 -11.25 -42.84
N SER A 295 -17.06 -12.41 -43.22
CA SER A 295 -16.61 -13.50 -44.13
C SER A 295 -15.16 -13.62 -44.64
N HIS A 296 -14.48 -14.73 -44.29
CA HIS A 296 -14.21 -15.89 -45.17
C HIS A 296 -13.44 -17.00 -44.41
N GLU A 297 -13.42 -18.21 -44.98
CA GLU A 297 -13.42 -19.54 -44.33
C GLU A 297 -12.09 -20.09 -43.73
N ASN A 298 -12.30 -20.94 -42.72
CA ASN A 298 -11.55 -22.14 -42.27
C ASN A 298 -10.26 -22.02 -41.43
N GLY A 299 -10.37 -22.42 -40.15
CA GLY A 299 -9.29 -23.01 -39.34
C GLY A 299 -9.29 -22.64 -37.85
N ILE A 300 -10.01 -23.37 -37.00
CA ILE A 300 -10.12 -23.16 -35.54
C ILE A 300 -8.93 -23.82 -34.81
N VAL A 301 -8.24 -23.06 -33.96
CA VAL A 301 -7.51 -23.57 -32.76
C VAL A 301 -7.72 -22.58 -31.61
N THR A 302 -8.40 -23.02 -30.55
CA THR A 302 -8.71 -22.23 -29.34
C THR A 302 -7.57 -22.30 -28.31
N ALA A 303 -7.27 -21.17 -27.65
CA ALA A 303 -6.39 -21.09 -26.48
C ALA A 303 -7.16 -21.51 -25.22
N GLN A 304 -6.59 -22.40 -24.41
CA GLN A 304 -7.24 -22.97 -23.23
C GLN A 304 -6.94 -22.09 -22.00
N GLU A 305 -7.96 -21.39 -21.47
CA GLU A 305 -7.88 -20.73 -20.16
C GLU A 305 -7.59 -21.78 -19.07
N LYS A 306 -6.58 -21.54 -18.22
CA LYS A 306 -6.29 -22.46 -17.10
C LYS A 306 -7.44 -22.38 -16.10
N LYS A 307 -8.08 -23.52 -15.80
CA LYS A 307 -9.14 -23.65 -14.80
C LYS A 307 -8.57 -23.49 -13.37
N PRO A 308 -9.27 -22.82 -12.44
CA PRO A 308 -8.85 -22.77 -11.04
C PRO A 308 -8.87 -24.17 -10.41
N LEU A 309 -7.96 -24.39 -9.46
CA LEU A 309 -7.88 -25.62 -8.65
C LEU A 309 -9.06 -25.70 -7.68
N VAL A 310 -9.37 -24.58 -7.05
CA VAL A 310 -10.49 -24.42 -6.14
C VAL A 310 -10.93 -22.96 -6.13
N SER A 311 -12.22 -22.73 -6.00
CA SER A 311 -12.83 -21.40 -5.93
C SER A 311 -13.65 -21.29 -4.65
N PHE A 312 -13.63 -20.16 -3.94
CA PHE A 312 -14.41 -19.98 -2.72
C PHE A 312 -14.92 -18.55 -2.51
N GLY A 313 -16.05 -18.40 -1.83
CA GLY A 313 -16.60 -17.10 -1.44
C GLY A 313 -15.90 -16.51 -0.21
N VAL A 314 -15.79 -15.18 -0.14
CA VAL A 314 -15.25 -14.48 1.04
C VAL A 314 -16.10 -13.27 1.43
N ILE A 315 -16.32 -13.09 2.73
CA ILE A 315 -16.94 -11.92 3.34
C ILE A 315 -16.35 -11.69 4.73
N ALA A 316 -16.26 -10.43 5.15
CA ALA A 316 -15.78 -10.03 6.47
C ALA A 316 -16.73 -9.03 7.12
N ASP A 317 -16.79 -9.06 8.46
CA ASP A 317 -17.42 -8.02 9.28
C ASP A 317 -18.85 -7.69 8.85
N VAL A 318 -19.70 -8.72 8.77
CA VAL A 318 -21.14 -8.56 8.52
C VAL A 318 -21.75 -7.70 9.62
N GLN A 319 -21.39 -7.96 10.88
CA GLN A 319 -21.80 -7.20 12.07
C GLN A 319 -23.30 -6.85 12.03
N TYR A 320 -24.14 -7.84 11.75
CA TYR A 320 -25.59 -7.63 11.70
C TYR A 320 -26.14 -7.28 13.10
N ALA A 321 -27.05 -6.32 13.15
CA ALA A 321 -27.92 -6.06 14.29
C ALA A 321 -29.23 -5.41 13.82
N ASP A 322 -30.35 -5.76 14.44
CA ASP A 322 -31.65 -5.16 14.11
C ASP A 322 -31.84 -3.80 14.83
N ILE A 323 -30.94 -2.88 14.55
CA ILE A 323 -30.93 -1.52 15.11
C ILE A 323 -30.80 -0.48 13.98
N PRO A 324 -31.15 0.79 14.21
CA PRO A 324 -30.88 1.86 13.24
C PRO A 324 -29.39 1.98 12.92
N ASP A 325 -29.08 2.47 11.72
CA ASP A 325 -27.71 2.77 11.30
C ASP A 325 -27.00 3.69 12.30
N GLY A 326 -25.71 3.46 12.46
CA GLY A 326 -24.88 4.15 13.44
C GLY A 326 -23.55 4.60 12.86
N HIS A 327 -22.61 4.87 13.74
CA HIS A 327 -21.25 5.25 13.36
C HIS A 327 -20.24 4.57 14.28
N SER A 328 -19.03 4.33 13.77
CA SER A 328 -17.88 3.96 14.59
C SER A 328 -17.47 5.12 15.50
N PHE A 329 -16.56 4.85 16.44
CA PHE A 329 -15.97 5.88 17.29
C PHE A 329 -15.30 7.01 16.48
N LEU A 330 -14.79 6.70 15.29
CA LEU A 330 -14.16 7.66 14.37
C LEU A 330 -15.16 8.34 13.43
N GLY A 331 -16.46 8.10 13.60
CA GLY A 331 -17.52 8.68 12.77
C GLY A 331 -17.73 7.98 11.42
N VAL A 332 -17.22 6.76 11.23
CA VAL A 332 -17.45 5.99 10.00
C VAL A 332 -18.84 5.37 10.03
N PRO A 333 -19.72 5.58 9.03
CA PRO A 333 -21.07 5.02 9.01
C PRO A 333 -21.10 3.49 9.11
N ARG A 334 -22.07 2.97 9.87
CA ARG A 334 -22.32 1.54 10.10
C ARG A 334 -23.76 1.18 9.76
N TYR A 335 -23.96 0.29 8.81
CA TYR A 335 -25.27 -0.05 8.25
C TYR A 335 -25.76 -1.44 8.69
N TYR A 336 -26.12 -1.56 9.98
CA TYR A 336 -26.33 -2.84 10.67
C TYR A 336 -27.37 -3.77 10.04
N ARG A 337 -28.48 -3.22 9.52
CA ARG A 337 -29.50 -4.04 8.84
C ARG A 337 -29.13 -4.34 7.40
N HIS A 338 -28.50 -3.38 6.73
CA HIS A 338 -28.11 -3.50 5.33
C HIS A 338 -27.02 -4.57 5.14
N SER A 339 -26.16 -4.80 6.14
CA SER A 339 -25.10 -5.81 6.04
C SER A 339 -25.63 -7.24 5.82
N LEU A 340 -26.82 -7.57 6.35
CA LEU A 340 -27.48 -8.85 6.02
C LEU A 340 -27.89 -8.92 4.55
N LEU A 341 -28.30 -7.80 3.95
CA LEU A 341 -28.60 -7.75 2.51
C LEU A 341 -27.33 -7.88 1.66
N VAL A 342 -26.18 -7.41 2.15
CA VAL A 342 -24.87 -7.65 1.50
C VAL A 342 -24.56 -9.15 1.53
N LEU A 343 -24.75 -9.82 2.66
CA LEU A 343 -24.56 -11.27 2.76
C LEU A 343 -25.51 -12.05 1.82
N GLN A 344 -26.78 -11.66 1.74
CA GLN A 344 -27.75 -12.26 0.80
C GLN A 344 -27.25 -12.22 -0.65
N ARG A 345 -26.75 -11.06 -1.08
CA ARG A 345 -26.18 -10.90 -2.43
C ARG A 345 -24.88 -11.68 -2.60
N ALA A 346 -24.09 -11.81 -1.55
CA ALA A 346 -22.88 -12.63 -1.54
C ALA A 346 -23.22 -14.10 -1.79
N VAL A 347 -24.14 -14.67 -0.99
CA VAL A 347 -24.62 -16.05 -1.11
C VAL A 347 -25.20 -16.32 -2.49
N GLN A 348 -26.04 -15.41 -3.00
CA GLN A 348 -26.57 -15.51 -4.36
C GLN A 348 -25.44 -15.57 -5.40
N SER A 349 -24.49 -14.63 -5.34
CA SER A 349 -23.37 -14.58 -6.29
C SER A 349 -22.50 -15.83 -6.23
N TRP A 350 -22.24 -16.37 -5.04
CA TRP A 350 -21.45 -17.59 -4.85
C TRP A 350 -22.16 -18.82 -5.41
N ASN A 351 -23.48 -18.94 -5.21
CA ASN A 351 -24.30 -19.99 -5.80
C ASN A 351 -24.32 -19.92 -7.34
N GLU A 352 -24.48 -18.71 -7.90
CA GLU A 352 -24.44 -18.49 -9.35
C GLU A 352 -23.08 -18.86 -9.96
N LYS A 353 -21.99 -18.50 -9.27
CA LYS A 353 -20.61 -18.83 -9.66
C LYS A 353 -20.24 -20.30 -9.38
N LYS A 354 -21.02 -21.00 -8.56
CA LYS A 354 -20.78 -22.39 -8.11
C LYS A 354 -19.40 -22.55 -7.47
N VAL A 355 -19.04 -21.65 -6.57
CA VAL A 355 -17.79 -21.76 -5.80
C VAL A 355 -17.87 -22.98 -4.87
N ASN A 356 -16.73 -23.58 -4.54
CA ASN A 356 -16.65 -24.85 -3.82
C ASN A 356 -17.04 -24.75 -2.34
N PHE A 357 -16.75 -23.61 -1.70
CA PHE A 357 -17.06 -23.33 -0.31
C PHE A 357 -17.06 -21.80 -0.08
N ALA A 358 -17.39 -21.34 1.12
CA ALA A 358 -17.25 -19.93 1.51
C ALA A 358 -16.55 -19.78 2.86
N ILE A 359 -15.91 -18.63 3.10
CA ILE A 359 -15.31 -18.27 4.39
C ILE A 359 -15.92 -16.95 4.89
N ASN A 360 -16.46 -16.98 6.11
CA ASN A 360 -16.83 -15.79 6.88
C ASN A 360 -15.68 -15.41 7.82
N PHE A 361 -15.11 -14.22 7.64
CA PHE A 361 -13.93 -13.73 8.36
C PHE A 361 -14.19 -13.17 9.76
N GLY A 362 -15.32 -13.52 10.37
CA GLY A 362 -15.64 -13.15 11.75
C GLY A 362 -16.52 -11.92 11.85
N ASP A 363 -16.79 -11.51 13.09
CA ASP A 363 -17.67 -10.40 13.40
C ASP A 363 -19.04 -10.49 12.72
N THR A 364 -19.66 -11.67 12.85
CA THR A 364 -20.96 -12.02 12.24
C THR A 364 -22.12 -11.13 12.71
N ILE A 365 -22.13 -10.74 13.99
CA ILE A 365 -23.13 -9.85 14.60
C ILE A 365 -22.44 -8.74 15.40
N ASP A 366 -23.03 -7.56 15.46
CA ASP A 366 -22.41 -6.39 16.09
C ASP A 366 -22.53 -6.40 17.63
N GLY A 367 -21.55 -5.84 18.33
CA GLY A 367 -21.53 -5.69 19.79
C GLY A 367 -22.68 -4.86 20.36
N PHE A 368 -23.27 -3.96 19.57
CA PHE A 368 -24.47 -3.18 19.93
C PHE A 368 -25.79 -3.94 19.71
N CYS A 369 -25.75 -5.18 19.20
CA CYS A 369 -26.92 -6.04 19.24
C CYS A 369 -27.39 -6.18 20.70
N PRO A 370 -28.68 -5.89 21.01
CA PRO A 370 -29.23 -6.13 22.34
C PRO A 370 -28.98 -7.57 22.78
N LYS A 371 -28.51 -7.78 24.01
CA LYS A 371 -27.95 -9.09 24.43
C LYS A 371 -28.98 -10.21 24.45
N GLU A 372 -30.23 -9.86 24.73
CA GLU A 372 -31.38 -10.76 24.66
C GLU A 372 -31.78 -11.12 23.22
N HIS A 373 -31.31 -10.36 22.21
CA HIS A 373 -31.51 -10.63 20.79
C HIS A 373 -30.29 -11.29 20.12
N SER A 374 -29.12 -11.34 20.77
CA SER A 374 -27.87 -11.85 20.17
C SER A 374 -28.01 -13.25 19.56
N LEU A 375 -28.72 -14.16 20.23
CA LEU A 375 -28.94 -15.53 19.73
C LEU A 375 -29.81 -15.55 18.46
N ALA A 376 -30.87 -14.74 18.44
CA ALA A 376 -31.74 -14.64 17.26
C ALA A 376 -31.03 -13.94 16.09
N ALA A 377 -30.21 -12.92 16.39
CA ALA A 377 -29.44 -12.20 15.38
C ALA A 377 -28.40 -13.10 14.73
N ILE A 378 -27.64 -13.88 15.50
CA ILE A 378 -26.66 -14.80 14.91
C ILE A 378 -27.35 -15.90 14.14
N GLN A 379 -28.44 -16.48 14.66
CA GLN A 379 -29.18 -17.53 13.96
C GLN A 379 -29.65 -17.02 12.59
N ARG A 380 -30.16 -15.80 12.52
CA ARG A 380 -30.59 -15.18 11.25
C ARG A 380 -29.45 -15.06 10.23
N VAL A 381 -28.25 -14.70 10.67
CA VAL A 381 -27.08 -14.62 9.76
C VAL A 381 -26.63 -16.02 9.33
N ILE A 382 -26.69 -17.00 10.22
CA ILE A 382 -26.33 -18.39 9.92
C ILE A 382 -27.35 -19.05 9.00
N ASP A 383 -28.64 -18.77 9.15
CA ASP A 383 -29.69 -19.23 8.24
C ASP A 383 -29.43 -18.71 6.81
N GLU A 384 -28.94 -17.48 6.67
CA GLU A 384 -28.56 -16.92 5.37
C GLU A 384 -27.34 -17.62 4.77
N PHE A 385 -26.30 -17.89 5.56
CA PHE A 385 -25.20 -18.75 5.13
C PHE A 385 -25.68 -20.17 4.76
N GLY A 386 -26.72 -20.68 5.41
CA GLY A 386 -27.37 -21.96 5.10
C GLY A 386 -28.06 -22.01 3.74
N ALA A 387 -28.29 -20.86 3.09
CA ALA A 387 -28.80 -20.79 1.72
C ALA A 387 -27.69 -20.96 0.65
N PHE A 388 -26.42 -21.00 1.04
CA PHE A 388 -25.30 -21.31 0.15
C PHE A 388 -25.23 -22.82 -0.16
N ASP A 389 -25.07 -23.18 -1.43
CA ASP A 389 -24.98 -24.57 -1.92
C ASP A 389 -23.55 -25.13 -1.76
N GLY A 390 -23.06 -25.11 -0.53
CA GLY A 390 -21.72 -25.59 -0.18
C GLY A 390 -21.37 -25.39 1.30
N PRO A 391 -20.23 -25.92 1.76
CA PRO A 391 -19.79 -25.72 3.12
C PRO A 391 -19.36 -24.26 3.36
N VAL A 392 -19.66 -23.75 4.55
CA VAL A 392 -19.21 -22.44 5.02
C VAL A 392 -18.27 -22.64 6.20
N HIS A 393 -17.09 -22.05 6.11
CA HIS A 393 -16.10 -22.01 7.18
C HIS A 393 -16.22 -20.66 7.89
N HIS A 394 -16.26 -20.72 9.22
CA HIS A 394 -16.43 -19.55 10.06
C HIS A 394 -15.20 -19.36 10.94
N MET A 395 -14.88 -18.10 11.24
CA MET A 395 -14.00 -17.73 12.34
C MET A 395 -14.74 -16.77 13.28
N ILE A 396 -14.20 -16.62 14.48
CA ILE A 396 -14.73 -15.69 15.48
C ILE A 396 -14.00 -14.35 15.39
N GLY A 397 -14.72 -13.25 15.62
CA GLY A 397 -14.15 -11.93 15.85
C GLY A 397 -14.56 -11.36 17.22
N ASN A 398 -14.06 -10.17 17.57
CA ASN A 398 -14.36 -9.54 18.85
C ASN A 398 -15.86 -9.25 19.04
N HIS A 399 -16.57 -8.80 18.00
CA HIS A 399 -18.01 -8.53 18.12
C HIS A 399 -18.82 -9.80 18.36
N CYS A 400 -18.40 -10.95 17.85
CA CYS A 400 -19.03 -12.22 18.20
C CYS A 400 -18.91 -12.50 19.72
N LEU A 401 -17.72 -12.25 20.28
CA LEU A 401 -17.40 -12.51 21.69
C LEU A 401 -17.98 -11.46 22.66
N TYR A 402 -18.36 -10.28 22.17
CA TYR A 402 -19.15 -9.32 22.95
C TYR A 402 -20.58 -9.79 23.20
N ASN A 403 -21.07 -10.73 22.38
CA ASN A 403 -22.48 -11.12 22.35
C ASN A 403 -22.71 -12.49 22.97
N LEU A 404 -21.91 -13.49 22.60
CA LEU A 404 -22.10 -14.87 23.01
C LEU A 404 -20.80 -15.46 23.57
N SER A 405 -20.92 -16.32 24.58
CA SER A 405 -19.80 -17.12 25.06
C SER A 405 -19.35 -18.10 23.98
N ARG A 406 -18.08 -18.51 24.01
CA ARG A 406 -17.52 -19.54 23.12
C ARG A 406 -18.37 -20.81 23.09
N GLU A 407 -18.84 -21.28 24.25
CA GLU A 407 -19.70 -22.46 24.39
C GLU A 407 -20.99 -22.38 23.56
N LYS A 408 -21.60 -21.20 23.45
CA LYS A 408 -22.81 -20.99 22.64
C LYS A 408 -22.48 -20.69 21.18
N LEU A 409 -21.42 -19.93 20.94
CA LEU A 409 -21.05 -19.42 19.64
C LEU A 409 -20.50 -20.50 18.71
N LEU A 410 -19.54 -21.31 19.18
CA LEU A 410 -18.82 -22.26 18.32
C LEU A 410 -19.74 -23.34 17.72
N PRO A 411 -20.71 -23.92 18.45
CA PRO A 411 -21.67 -24.85 17.87
C PRO A 411 -22.56 -24.22 16.79
N LEU A 412 -22.98 -22.95 16.97
CA LEU A 412 -23.79 -22.23 15.98
C LEU A 412 -23.02 -21.96 14.69
N LEU A 413 -21.70 -21.75 14.80
CA LEU A 413 -20.80 -21.58 13.67
C LEU A 413 -20.30 -22.91 13.10
N ASN A 414 -20.79 -24.06 13.59
CA ASN A 414 -20.32 -25.39 13.23
C ASN A 414 -18.78 -25.54 13.29
N ILE A 415 -18.14 -24.86 14.25
CA ILE A 415 -16.70 -24.98 14.49
C ILE A 415 -16.49 -26.17 15.42
N ALA A 416 -15.90 -27.24 14.88
CA ALA A 416 -15.59 -28.45 15.64
C ALA A 416 -14.52 -28.16 16.70
N SER A 417 -14.96 -27.86 17.92
CA SER A 417 -14.06 -27.50 19.02
C SER A 417 -13.81 -28.67 19.97
N GLN A 418 -12.54 -28.95 20.28
CA GLN A 418 -12.16 -29.59 21.54
C GLN A 418 -11.80 -28.48 22.53
N ASN A 419 -12.32 -28.54 23.76
CA ASN A 419 -12.04 -27.55 24.81
C ASN A 419 -12.30 -26.08 24.41
N SER A 420 -13.36 -25.81 23.63
CA SER A 420 -13.77 -24.47 23.21
C SER A 420 -12.73 -23.69 22.37
N ARG A 421 -11.84 -24.41 21.68
CA ARG A 421 -10.88 -23.86 20.72
C ARG A 421 -11.57 -23.54 19.40
N ALA A 422 -11.22 -22.41 18.79
CA ALA A 422 -11.80 -21.96 17.53
C ALA A 422 -10.84 -21.99 16.34
N TYR A 423 -9.64 -22.53 16.52
CA TYR A 423 -8.66 -22.72 15.45
C TYR A 423 -8.73 -24.14 14.89
N TYR A 424 -8.52 -24.27 13.58
CA TYR A 424 -8.57 -25.54 12.86
C TYR A 424 -7.92 -25.40 11.48
N ASP A 425 -7.61 -26.51 10.82
CA ASP A 425 -7.19 -26.55 9.43
C ASP A 425 -8.07 -27.49 8.60
N PHE A 426 -8.09 -27.28 7.29
CA PHE A 426 -8.77 -28.15 6.35
C PHE A 426 -8.14 -28.07 4.96
N SER A 427 -8.33 -29.11 4.15
CA SER A 427 -7.85 -29.14 2.76
C SER A 427 -9.01 -29.43 1.82
N PRO A 428 -9.52 -28.45 1.04
CA PRO A 428 -10.60 -28.71 0.07
C PRO A 428 -10.12 -29.59 -1.09
N ILE A 429 -8.82 -29.58 -1.36
CA ILE A 429 -8.11 -30.44 -2.33
C ILE A 429 -6.73 -30.81 -1.77
N PRO A 430 -6.08 -31.89 -2.24
CA PRO A 430 -4.78 -32.32 -1.73
C PRO A 430 -3.67 -31.26 -1.79
N GLU A 431 -3.70 -30.34 -2.74
CA GLU A 431 -2.64 -29.36 -3.00
C GLU A 431 -2.76 -28.07 -2.17
N VAL A 432 -3.89 -27.83 -1.52
CA VAL A 432 -4.15 -26.56 -0.83
C VAL A 432 -4.67 -26.83 0.57
N ARG A 433 -4.05 -26.20 1.58
CA ARG A 433 -4.49 -26.24 2.98
C ARG A 433 -4.88 -24.85 3.45
N PHE A 434 -5.98 -24.76 4.16
CA PHE A 434 -6.42 -23.57 4.88
C PHE A 434 -6.15 -23.76 6.36
N VAL A 435 -5.58 -22.74 7.00
CA VAL A 435 -5.33 -22.71 8.44
C VAL A 435 -6.10 -21.54 9.02
N VAL A 436 -7.08 -21.81 9.86
CA VAL A 436 -7.90 -20.79 10.54
C VAL A 436 -7.39 -20.60 11.95
N LEU A 437 -6.87 -19.40 12.24
CA LEU A 437 -6.37 -19.01 13.55
C LEU A 437 -7.47 -18.39 14.41
N ASP A 438 -7.43 -18.69 15.70
CA ASP A 438 -8.17 -18.00 16.74
C ASP A 438 -7.30 -16.87 17.32
N GLY A 439 -7.45 -15.67 16.74
CA GLY A 439 -6.76 -14.46 17.21
C GLY A 439 -7.20 -13.97 18.59
N TYR A 440 -8.20 -14.61 19.20
CA TYR A 440 -8.74 -14.30 20.52
C TYR A 440 -8.46 -15.40 21.55
N ASP A 441 -7.55 -16.31 21.26
CA ASP A 441 -7.12 -17.38 22.17
C ASP A 441 -6.59 -16.79 23.49
N ILE A 442 -5.66 -15.83 23.41
CA ILE A 442 -5.27 -14.96 24.53
C ILE A 442 -5.91 -13.59 24.33
N SER A 443 -7.06 -13.35 24.95
CA SER A 443 -7.74 -12.06 24.88
C SER A 443 -8.48 -11.73 26.18
N ALA A 444 -8.77 -10.44 26.38
CA ALA A 444 -9.51 -9.97 27.54
C ALA A 444 -11.04 -10.17 27.41
N ILE A 445 -11.48 -10.82 26.32
CA ILE A 445 -12.88 -11.04 25.95
C ILE A 445 -13.10 -12.51 25.55
N GLY A 446 -14.35 -12.97 25.53
CA GLY A 446 -14.74 -14.29 25.01
C GLY A 446 -14.54 -15.49 25.94
N TRP A 447 -13.51 -15.49 26.79
CA TRP A 447 -13.32 -16.48 27.85
C TRP A 447 -13.94 -16.03 29.19
N PRO A 448 -14.30 -16.95 30.10
CA PRO A 448 -14.70 -16.61 31.47
C PRO A 448 -13.65 -15.76 32.20
N GLN A 449 -14.08 -14.93 33.15
CA GLN A 449 -13.18 -13.98 33.84
C GLN A 449 -12.04 -14.65 34.61
N ASP A 450 -12.30 -15.84 35.15
CA ASP A 450 -11.35 -16.67 35.91
C ASP A 450 -10.56 -17.64 35.02
N HIS A 451 -10.79 -17.64 33.71
CA HIS A 451 -10.05 -18.49 32.79
C HIS A 451 -8.58 -18.05 32.69
N PRO A 452 -7.61 -18.99 32.64
CA PRO A 452 -6.19 -18.66 32.56
C PRO A 452 -5.84 -17.71 31.40
N ASN A 453 -6.46 -17.86 30.24
CA ASN A 453 -6.20 -16.99 29.09
C ASN A 453 -6.70 -15.56 29.31
N THR A 454 -7.86 -15.37 29.95
CA THR A 454 -8.38 -14.05 30.33
C THR A 454 -7.44 -13.37 31.32
N ILE A 455 -6.98 -14.11 32.33
CA ILE A 455 -6.06 -13.59 33.35
C ILE A 455 -4.74 -13.16 32.69
N LYS A 456 -4.16 -14.00 31.82
CA LYS A 456 -2.96 -13.67 31.03
C LYS A 456 -3.17 -12.40 30.21
N ALA A 457 -4.25 -12.31 29.45
CA ALA A 457 -4.54 -11.18 28.58
C ALA A 457 -4.78 -9.86 29.34
N VAL A 458 -5.55 -9.90 30.44
CA VAL A 458 -5.81 -8.72 31.27
C VAL A 458 -4.52 -8.22 31.92
N ASN A 459 -3.65 -9.11 32.40
CA ASN A 459 -2.35 -8.73 32.96
C ASN A 459 -1.42 -8.13 31.88
N PHE A 460 -1.42 -8.71 30.68
CA PHE A 460 -0.68 -8.18 29.54
C PHE A 460 -1.15 -6.76 29.17
N LEU A 461 -2.46 -6.54 29.00
CA LEU A 461 -3.02 -5.22 28.69
C LEU A 461 -2.77 -4.20 29.80
N LYS A 462 -2.86 -4.59 31.08
CA LYS A 462 -2.53 -3.69 32.20
C LYS A 462 -1.08 -3.20 32.12
N LYS A 463 -0.16 -4.04 31.63
CA LYS A 463 1.26 -3.70 31.47
C LYS A 463 1.53 -2.87 30.22
N ARG A 464 0.86 -3.17 29.10
CA ARG A 464 1.16 -2.59 27.77
C ARG A 464 0.33 -1.35 27.43
N ASN A 465 -0.91 -1.29 27.91
CA ASN A 465 -1.81 -0.17 27.66
C ASN A 465 -2.06 0.60 28.97
N PRO A 466 -1.50 1.81 29.14
CA PRO A 466 -1.63 2.57 30.40
C PRO A 466 -3.02 3.19 30.58
N ASN A 467 -3.86 3.22 29.55
CA ASN A 467 -5.16 3.88 29.60
C ASN A 467 -6.14 3.15 30.53
N SER A 468 -7.06 3.88 31.15
CA SER A 468 -8.16 3.29 31.91
C SER A 468 -9.12 2.54 30.99
N ASP A 469 -9.51 3.17 29.89
CA ASP A 469 -10.18 2.51 28.76
C ASP A 469 -9.14 1.75 27.92
N LYS A 470 -9.18 0.42 28.01
CA LYS A 470 -8.25 -0.46 27.29
C LYS A 470 -8.53 -0.54 25.79
N ASN A 471 -9.60 0.07 25.28
CA ASN A 471 -9.82 0.26 23.84
C ASN A 471 -9.19 1.55 23.31
N SER A 472 -8.69 2.43 24.19
CA SER A 472 -8.05 3.67 23.76
C SER A 472 -6.59 3.45 23.34
N PRO A 473 -6.19 3.88 22.13
CA PRO A 473 -4.81 3.89 21.69
C PRO A 473 -4.05 5.18 22.10
N ASN A 474 -4.68 6.08 22.84
CA ASN A 474 -4.07 7.37 23.19
C ASN A 474 -2.79 7.16 24.02
N GLY A 475 -1.73 7.88 23.68
CA GLY A 475 -0.42 7.73 24.32
C GLY A 475 0.38 6.48 23.91
N LEU A 476 -0.21 5.53 23.19
CA LEU A 476 0.53 4.43 22.55
C LEU A 476 1.17 4.91 21.25
N VAL A 477 2.41 4.49 20.99
CA VAL A 477 3.24 4.96 19.87
C VAL A 477 3.69 3.79 19.01
N GLY A 478 3.71 3.98 17.70
CA GLY A 478 4.15 2.96 16.74
C GLY A 478 3.34 1.67 16.88
N LEU A 479 4.01 0.52 16.79
CA LEU A 479 3.39 -0.81 16.83
C LEU A 479 2.66 -1.12 18.15
N GLU A 480 3.00 -0.45 19.25
CA GLU A 480 2.34 -0.66 20.55
C GLU A 480 0.87 -0.22 20.52
N ARG A 481 0.45 0.58 19.52
CA ARG A 481 -0.95 1.02 19.33
C ARG A 481 -1.92 -0.14 19.11
N ARG A 482 -1.42 -1.35 18.81
CA ARG A 482 -2.21 -2.58 18.69
C ARG A 482 -2.67 -3.19 20.00
N PHE A 483 -2.12 -2.76 21.14
CA PHE A 483 -2.42 -3.34 22.46
C PHE A 483 -3.74 -2.81 23.03
N LEU A 484 -4.83 -3.15 22.35
CA LEU A 484 -6.19 -2.72 22.65
C LEU A 484 -7.06 -3.92 23.03
N MET A 485 -8.03 -3.70 23.91
CA MET A 485 -8.91 -4.75 24.46
C MET A 485 -9.79 -5.42 23.40
N PHE A 486 -10.05 -4.76 22.27
CA PHE A 486 -10.77 -5.34 21.14
C PHE A 486 -9.89 -6.24 20.24
N ASN A 487 -8.59 -6.37 20.52
CA ASN A 487 -7.68 -7.31 19.87
C ASN A 487 -7.35 -8.50 20.81
N GLY A 488 -6.48 -9.39 20.36
CA GLY A 488 -5.98 -10.52 21.13
C GLY A 488 -4.63 -11.03 20.61
N ALA A 489 -4.24 -12.21 21.09
CA ALA A 489 -3.03 -12.92 20.72
C ALA A 489 -3.33 -14.42 20.48
N VAL A 490 -2.48 -15.06 19.69
CA VAL A 490 -2.40 -16.51 19.54
C VAL A 490 -1.61 -17.09 20.71
N GLY A 491 -2.17 -18.08 21.43
CA GLY A 491 -1.52 -18.71 22.57
C GLY A 491 -0.43 -19.70 22.18
N GLU A 492 0.43 -20.07 23.14
CA GLU A 492 1.56 -20.99 22.93
C GLU A 492 1.14 -22.34 22.32
N GLU A 493 0.06 -22.94 22.83
CA GLU A 493 -0.43 -24.22 22.31
C GLU A 493 -0.94 -24.13 20.87
N GLN A 494 -1.60 -23.02 20.52
CA GLN A 494 -2.02 -22.77 19.14
C GLN A 494 -0.81 -22.49 18.23
N MET A 495 0.23 -21.83 18.76
CA MET A 495 1.47 -21.58 18.03
C MET A 495 2.22 -22.89 17.73
N GLU A 496 2.33 -23.79 18.71
CA GLU A 496 2.90 -25.13 18.52
C GLU A 496 2.08 -25.96 17.53
N TRP A 497 0.75 -25.88 17.61
CA TRP A 497 -0.13 -26.52 16.64
C TRP A 497 0.09 -25.96 15.23
N LEU A 498 0.20 -24.64 15.07
CA LEU A 498 0.47 -23.99 13.79
C LEU A 498 1.79 -24.48 13.17
N ASP A 499 2.87 -24.50 13.95
CA ASP A 499 4.19 -24.98 13.51
C ASP A 499 4.10 -26.43 12.98
N ASN A 500 3.41 -27.32 13.69
CA ASN A 500 3.18 -28.70 13.27
C ASN A 500 2.35 -28.81 11.97
N VAL A 501 1.27 -28.03 11.83
CA VAL A 501 0.43 -28.03 10.62
C VAL A 501 1.22 -27.54 9.40
N LEU A 502 2.04 -26.50 9.56
CA LEU A 502 2.89 -25.98 8.48
C LEU A 502 4.03 -26.94 8.12
N GLU A 503 4.59 -27.65 9.10
CA GLU A 503 5.58 -28.69 8.86
C GLU A 503 4.97 -29.85 8.04
N GLU A 504 3.76 -30.29 8.39
CA GLU A 504 3.04 -31.32 7.65
C GLU A 504 2.69 -30.86 6.23
N ALA A 505 2.14 -29.65 6.07
CA ALA A 505 1.83 -29.07 4.77
C ALA A 505 3.07 -28.97 3.87
N THR A 506 4.22 -28.65 4.46
CA THR A 506 5.52 -28.64 3.75
C THR A 506 5.91 -30.05 3.28
N LYS A 507 5.78 -31.07 4.13
CA LYS A 507 6.05 -32.48 3.76
C LYS A 507 5.12 -32.97 2.64
N LEU A 508 3.89 -32.47 2.61
CA LEU A 508 2.88 -32.78 1.59
C LEU A 508 2.92 -31.85 0.37
N ASN A 509 3.86 -30.90 0.32
CA ASN A 509 4.01 -29.93 -0.77
C ASN A 509 2.72 -29.15 -1.09
N GLN A 510 2.00 -28.74 -0.04
CA GLN A 510 0.77 -27.96 -0.15
C GLN A 510 1.05 -26.46 -0.17
N ASN A 511 0.22 -25.70 -0.89
CA ASN A 511 0.14 -24.25 -0.71
C ASN A 511 -0.81 -23.95 0.45
N VAL A 512 -0.37 -23.11 1.39
CA VAL A 512 -1.13 -22.78 2.60
C VAL A 512 -1.68 -21.37 2.52
N VAL A 513 -2.99 -21.24 2.82
CA VAL A 513 -3.67 -19.98 3.08
C VAL A 513 -3.97 -19.89 4.57
N VAL A 514 -3.39 -18.92 5.26
CA VAL A 514 -3.66 -18.65 6.68
C VAL A 514 -4.80 -17.63 6.76
N CYS A 515 -5.79 -17.88 7.62
CA CYS A 515 -6.93 -17.02 7.84
C CYS A 515 -6.96 -16.61 9.32
N CYS A 516 -7.02 -15.31 9.61
CA CYS A 516 -7.21 -14.80 10.96
C CYS A 516 -8.10 -13.57 10.92
N HIS A 517 -9.05 -13.43 11.84
CA HIS A 517 -9.87 -12.21 11.91
C HIS A 517 -8.99 -10.96 12.06
N LEU A 518 -7.98 -11.03 12.94
CA LEU A 518 -7.01 -9.96 13.19
C LEU A 518 -5.89 -9.96 12.14
N PRO A 519 -5.57 -8.82 11.52
CA PRO A 519 -4.45 -8.67 10.59
C PRO A 519 -3.10 -9.10 11.17
N LEU A 520 -2.27 -9.69 10.31
CA LEU A 520 -0.94 -10.23 10.64
C LEU A 520 0.23 -9.39 10.10
N ASP A 521 -0.03 -8.31 9.36
CA ASP A 521 1.01 -7.45 8.81
C ASP A 521 0.66 -5.96 8.90
N PRO A 522 1.55 -5.10 9.45
CA PRO A 522 1.31 -3.66 9.60
C PRO A 522 1.22 -2.89 8.28
N GLY A 523 1.64 -3.48 7.16
CA GLY A 523 1.49 -2.89 5.83
C GLY A 523 0.09 -3.11 5.24
N ALA A 524 -0.65 -4.12 5.70
CA ALA A 524 -1.98 -4.47 5.19
C ALA A 524 -3.14 -3.88 6.03
N SER A 525 -2.88 -3.31 7.20
CA SER A 525 -3.90 -2.71 8.08
C SER A 525 -3.40 -1.46 8.82
N SER A 526 -4.30 -0.79 9.54
CA SER A 526 -3.94 0.10 10.64
C SER A 526 -3.26 -0.68 11.76
N ILE A 527 -2.45 0.01 12.56
CA ILE A 527 -1.71 -0.62 13.65
C ILE A 527 -2.66 -1.04 14.78
N GLU A 528 -3.69 -0.24 15.03
CA GLU A 528 -4.71 -0.46 16.05
C GLU A 528 -5.48 -1.76 15.84
N SER A 529 -5.52 -2.30 14.62
CA SER A 529 -6.20 -3.56 14.29
C SER A 529 -5.29 -4.79 14.39
N LEU A 530 -3.96 -4.64 14.53
CA LEU A 530 -3.04 -5.78 14.47
C LEU A 530 -3.21 -6.76 15.64
N LEU A 531 -2.99 -8.05 15.35
CA LEU A 531 -2.82 -9.08 16.38
C LEU A 531 -1.69 -8.68 17.34
N TRP A 532 -1.89 -8.87 18.65
CA TRP A 532 -0.92 -8.44 19.67
C TRP A 532 0.46 -9.06 19.45
N ASN A 533 0.51 -10.35 19.16
CA ASN A 533 1.75 -11.08 18.89
C ASN A 533 1.87 -11.49 17.42
N TYR A 534 1.45 -10.61 16.49
CA TYR A 534 1.59 -10.86 15.05
C TYR A 534 3.04 -11.22 14.67
N ASP A 535 4.02 -10.62 15.33
CA ASP A 535 5.44 -10.86 15.13
C ASP A 535 5.84 -12.31 15.47
N ASP A 536 5.34 -12.85 16.58
CA ASP A 536 5.59 -14.25 16.96
C ASP A 536 4.91 -15.23 15.98
N VAL A 537 3.67 -14.93 15.56
CA VAL A 537 2.95 -15.74 14.56
C VAL A 537 3.67 -15.72 13.21
N MET A 538 4.12 -14.54 12.78
CA MET A 538 4.85 -14.39 11.53
C MET A 538 6.22 -15.04 11.59
N GLU A 539 6.89 -15.08 12.75
CA GLU A 539 8.14 -15.83 12.91
C GLU A 539 7.94 -17.32 12.60
N VAL A 540 6.85 -17.92 13.09
CA VAL A 540 6.51 -19.32 12.77
C VAL A 540 6.18 -19.48 11.29
N ILE A 541 5.32 -18.62 10.73
CA ILE A 541 4.96 -18.65 9.30
C ILE A 541 6.22 -18.54 8.41
N HIS A 542 7.16 -17.66 8.75
CA HIS A 542 8.37 -17.41 7.97
C HIS A 542 9.41 -18.54 8.01
N ARG A 543 9.19 -19.59 8.82
CA ARG A 543 9.99 -20.83 8.78
C ARG A 543 9.61 -21.72 7.59
N TYR A 544 8.43 -21.53 7.01
CA TYR A 544 7.87 -22.42 5.99
C TYR A 544 7.54 -21.68 4.69
N ASN A 545 8.05 -22.18 3.57
CA ASN A 545 7.77 -21.61 2.24
C ASN A 545 6.36 -21.97 1.71
N CYS A 546 5.66 -22.90 2.37
CA CYS A 546 4.35 -23.36 1.95
C CYS A 546 3.26 -22.29 2.12
N VAL A 547 3.42 -21.35 3.05
CA VAL A 547 2.45 -20.25 3.26
C VAL A 547 2.58 -19.23 2.15
N LYS A 548 1.47 -18.99 1.44
CA LYS A 548 1.43 -18.07 0.29
C LYS A 548 0.63 -16.80 0.58
N VAL A 549 -0.45 -16.92 1.35
CA VAL A 549 -1.37 -15.82 1.62
C VAL A 549 -1.88 -15.88 3.06
N CYS A 550 -1.90 -14.73 3.73
CA CYS A 550 -2.63 -14.48 4.97
C CYS A 550 -3.85 -13.61 4.65
N LEU A 551 -5.05 -14.08 5.00
CA LEU A 551 -6.31 -13.38 4.83
C LEU A 551 -6.86 -12.94 6.20
N GLY A 552 -7.45 -11.74 6.28
CA GLY A 552 -8.10 -11.28 7.49
C GLY A 552 -9.22 -10.25 7.30
N GLY A 553 -9.82 -9.80 8.40
CA GLY A 553 -10.88 -8.78 8.46
C GLY A 553 -10.52 -7.70 9.49
N HIS A 554 -11.48 -7.30 10.32
CA HIS A 554 -11.33 -6.41 11.49
C HIS A 554 -10.98 -4.95 11.20
N ASP A 555 -9.99 -4.70 10.33
CA ASP A 555 -9.80 -3.36 9.75
C ASP A 555 -10.75 -3.19 8.56
N HIS A 556 -11.90 -2.59 8.83
CA HIS A 556 -13.00 -2.45 7.89
C HIS A 556 -12.66 -1.72 6.57
N ARG A 557 -11.56 -0.95 6.56
CA ARG A 557 -11.06 -0.29 5.34
C ARG A 557 -10.46 -1.28 4.35
N GLY A 558 -10.02 -2.43 4.83
CA GLY A 558 -9.21 -3.37 4.07
C GLY A 558 -7.79 -2.87 3.82
N GLY A 559 -7.01 -3.73 3.17
CA GLY A 559 -5.68 -3.42 2.70
C GLY A 559 -4.93 -4.64 2.17
N HIS A 560 -3.78 -4.39 1.54
CA HIS A 560 -2.93 -5.42 0.97
C HIS A 560 -1.46 -5.06 1.13
N SER A 561 -0.63 -6.05 1.45
CA SER A 561 0.82 -5.95 1.42
C SER A 561 1.45 -7.27 1.00
N VAL A 562 2.74 -7.24 0.69
CA VAL A 562 3.57 -8.44 0.53
C VAL A 562 4.77 -8.28 1.43
N ASP A 563 5.00 -9.25 2.30
CA ASP A 563 6.11 -9.18 3.25
C ASP A 563 7.45 -9.54 2.59
N SER A 564 8.54 -9.40 3.36
CA SER A 564 9.89 -9.67 2.88
C SER A 564 10.16 -11.13 2.48
N ARG A 565 9.27 -12.06 2.81
CA ARG A 565 9.34 -13.48 2.44
C ARG A 565 8.44 -13.81 1.25
N GLY A 566 7.74 -12.82 0.69
CA GLY A 566 6.84 -13.01 -0.44
C GLY A 566 5.45 -13.55 -0.05
N VAL A 567 5.09 -13.54 1.24
CA VAL A 567 3.74 -13.89 1.69
C VAL A 567 2.84 -12.69 1.48
N HIS A 568 1.71 -12.89 0.81
CA HIS A 568 0.70 -11.85 0.65
C HIS A 568 -0.13 -11.72 1.92
N HIS A 569 -0.44 -10.49 2.32
CA HIS A 569 -1.38 -10.19 3.40
C HIS A 569 -2.55 -9.41 2.83
N ARG A 570 -3.77 -9.94 2.93
CA ARG A 570 -4.99 -9.29 2.42
C ARG A 570 -6.03 -9.19 3.53
N VAL A 571 -6.30 -7.94 3.93
CA VAL A 571 -7.38 -7.60 4.86
C VAL A 571 -8.60 -7.19 4.04
N LEU A 572 -9.73 -7.83 4.30
CA LEU A 572 -10.98 -7.69 3.55
C LEU A 572 -11.82 -6.53 4.09
N GLU A 573 -12.45 -5.78 3.18
CA GLU A 573 -13.34 -4.68 3.50
C GLU A 573 -14.63 -5.18 4.16
N ALA A 574 -15.14 -4.41 5.13
CA ALA A 574 -16.30 -4.81 5.92
C ALA A 574 -17.63 -4.66 5.18
N ALA A 575 -18.47 -5.69 5.26
CA ALA A 575 -19.85 -5.63 4.77
C ALA A 575 -20.70 -4.59 5.55
N LEU A 576 -20.41 -4.36 6.84
CA LEU A 576 -21.12 -3.38 7.67
C LEU A 576 -21.05 -1.95 7.14
N GLU A 577 -19.94 -1.54 6.55
CA GLU A 577 -19.72 -0.14 6.16
C GLU A 577 -20.19 0.13 4.72
N CYS A 578 -20.92 -0.80 4.10
CA CYS A 578 -21.49 -0.62 2.78
C CYS A 578 -22.75 0.25 2.83
N PRO A 579 -22.76 1.45 2.22
CA PRO A 579 -24.01 2.18 2.02
C PRO A 579 -25.00 1.38 1.17
N SER A 580 -26.28 1.73 1.30
CA SER A 580 -27.36 1.10 0.54
C SER A 580 -27.05 1.05 -0.95
N GLY A 581 -27.16 -0.15 -1.54
CA GLY A 581 -26.89 -0.39 -2.97
C GLY A 581 -25.44 -0.75 -3.30
N THR A 582 -24.54 -0.81 -2.32
CA THR A 582 -23.15 -1.27 -2.49
C THR A 582 -22.87 -2.55 -1.71
N ASN A 583 -21.72 -3.17 -1.95
CA ASN A 583 -21.31 -4.45 -1.37
C ASN A 583 -19.85 -4.46 -0.91
N ALA A 584 -19.52 -5.45 -0.08
CA ALA A 584 -18.16 -5.84 0.24
C ALA A 584 -18.14 -7.36 0.49
N PHE A 585 -18.00 -8.11 -0.60
CA PHE A 585 -17.76 -9.55 -0.61
C PHE A 585 -17.05 -9.91 -1.92
N GLY A 586 -16.51 -11.12 -2.02
CA GLY A 586 -15.83 -11.55 -3.22
C GLY A 586 -15.83 -13.05 -3.41
N SER A 587 -15.22 -13.48 -4.50
CA SER A 587 -14.85 -14.88 -4.74
C SER A 587 -13.37 -14.96 -5.04
N ILE A 588 -12.70 -15.97 -4.51
CA ILE A 588 -11.30 -16.24 -4.73
C ILE A 588 -11.15 -17.48 -5.59
N ASP A 589 -10.34 -17.39 -6.64
CA ASP A 589 -9.88 -18.50 -7.46
C ASP A 589 -8.41 -18.82 -7.15
N ILE A 590 -8.11 -20.04 -6.72
CA ILE A 590 -6.74 -20.51 -6.48
C ILE A 590 -6.22 -21.27 -7.69
N PHE A 591 -5.03 -20.89 -8.15
CA PHE A 591 -4.24 -21.59 -9.15
C PHE A 591 -2.94 -22.11 -8.51
N HIS A 592 -2.16 -22.89 -9.27
CA HIS A 592 -0.86 -23.36 -8.77
C HIS A 592 0.13 -22.22 -8.46
N ASP A 593 0.04 -21.11 -9.19
CA ASP A 593 1.00 -20.01 -9.18
C ASP A 593 0.46 -18.71 -8.59
N ARG A 594 -0.84 -18.63 -8.26
CA ARG A 594 -1.47 -17.42 -7.73
C ARG A 594 -2.84 -17.66 -7.14
N LEU A 595 -3.32 -16.66 -6.42
CA LEU A 595 -4.69 -16.51 -5.98
C LEU A 595 -5.29 -15.25 -6.61
N LEU A 596 -6.50 -15.32 -7.16
CA LEU A 596 -7.22 -14.17 -7.72
C LEU A 596 -8.50 -13.90 -6.92
N LEU A 597 -8.53 -12.79 -6.18
CA LEU A 597 -9.73 -12.25 -5.55
C LEU A 597 -10.50 -11.41 -6.56
N SER A 598 -11.76 -11.77 -6.81
CA SER A 598 -12.74 -10.96 -7.53
C SER A 598 -13.75 -10.39 -6.53
N GLY A 599 -13.53 -9.16 -6.10
CA GLY A 599 -14.38 -8.45 -5.14
C GLY A 599 -15.49 -7.63 -5.79
N ALA A 600 -16.52 -7.30 -5.01
CA ALA A 600 -17.65 -6.45 -5.39
C ALA A 600 -17.62 -5.10 -4.65
N ASP A 601 -17.82 -4.02 -5.42
CA ASP A 601 -17.88 -2.62 -4.97
C ASP A 601 -16.72 -2.20 -4.06
N ARG A 602 -16.94 -2.14 -2.73
CA ARG A 602 -15.89 -1.74 -1.78
C ARG A 602 -14.78 -2.78 -1.67
N MET A 603 -15.06 -4.05 -1.97
CA MET A 603 -14.04 -5.08 -1.93
C MET A 603 -13.24 -5.08 -3.23
N GLU A 604 -11.98 -4.65 -3.17
CA GLU A 604 -11.11 -4.59 -4.33
C GLU A 604 -10.71 -5.99 -4.83
N SER A 605 -10.66 -6.13 -6.16
CA SER A 605 -10.13 -7.34 -6.80
C SER A 605 -8.60 -7.33 -6.76
N GLN A 606 -7.98 -8.47 -6.47
CA GLN A 606 -6.53 -8.56 -6.26
C GLN A 606 -5.97 -9.87 -6.81
N GLU A 607 -4.94 -9.78 -7.65
CA GLU A 607 -4.13 -10.93 -8.06
C GLU A 607 -2.91 -11.04 -7.11
N MET A 608 -2.70 -12.22 -6.52
CA MET A 608 -1.65 -12.53 -5.55
C MET A 608 -0.79 -13.66 -6.10
N VAL A 609 0.31 -13.32 -6.77
CA VAL A 609 1.20 -14.27 -7.45
C VAL A 609 2.21 -14.86 -6.47
N PHE A 610 2.22 -16.18 -6.37
CA PHE A 610 3.07 -16.91 -5.43
C PHE A 610 4.53 -16.78 -5.84
N CYS A 611 5.37 -16.36 -4.89
CA CYS A 611 6.81 -16.42 -5.07
C CYS A 611 7.27 -17.88 -5.05
N SER A 612 8.22 -18.17 -5.95
CA SER A 612 8.83 -19.50 -6.17
C SER A 612 9.66 -19.96 -4.99
#